data_AF-M5S6C2-F1
#
_entry.id   AF-M5S6C2-F1
#
_cell.length_a   1.000
_cell.length_b   1.000
_cell.length_c   1.000
_cell.angle_alpha   90.00
_cell.angle_beta   90.00
_cell.angle_gamma   90.00
#
_symmetry.space_group_name_H-M   'P 1'
#
loop_
_entity.id
_entity.type
_entity.pdbx_description
1 polymer ?
#
loop_
_entity_poly.entity_id
_entity_poly.type
_entity_poly.pdbx_seq_one_letter_code
_entity_poly.pdbx_strand_id
1 'polypeptide(L)'
;MNLHDDDGLGGNLVCVTCDDGPLDAPESAAVSGVACPFQSTERWSFMSRREKIEAMLADDPTDTFLRYSLAMEYRSEGDHETSLVKLRELFTDDPPYVPAFFMAAQQLVDLGRIDEARSILRDGIEEARTQNDSHAAAEMSELLSSIGLLGEDDDL
;
A
#
# COMPACT_ATOMS: atom_id res chain seq x y z
N MET A 1 58.32 -41.56 12.87
CA MET A 1 58.91 -41.48 11.52
C MET A 1 57.79 -41.35 10.50
N ASN A 2 57.45 -40.13 10.10
CA ASN A 2 57.63 -39.66 8.72
C ASN A 2 57.19 -38.20 8.66
N LEU A 3 58.22 -37.36 8.49
CA LEU A 3 58.15 -36.00 7.99
C LEU A 3 57.66 -36.04 6.55
N HIS A 4 56.86 -35.05 6.14
CA HIS A 4 56.95 -34.45 4.83
C HIS A 4 56.48 -32.99 4.96
N ASP A 5 57.50 -32.14 4.96
CA ASP A 5 57.54 -30.71 4.79
C ASP A 5 56.93 -30.30 3.42
N ASP A 6 56.17 -29.21 3.39
CA ASP A 6 55.78 -28.50 2.16
C ASP A 6 56.15 -27.02 2.35
N ASP A 7 57.41 -26.71 2.04
CA ASP A 7 57.93 -25.37 1.83
C ASP A 7 58.21 -25.21 0.34
N GLY A 8 57.46 -24.32 -0.33
CA GLY A 8 57.53 -24.08 -1.77
C GLY A 8 57.33 -22.63 -2.14
N LEU A 9 57.96 -21.70 -1.42
CA LEU A 9 58.10 -20.30 -1.83
C LEU A 9 59.29 -20.17 -2.80
N GLY A 10 59.04 -19.72 -4.02
CA GLY A 10 60.08 -19.39 -4.98
C GLY A 10 59.60 -18.40 -6.04
N GLY A 11 60.29 -17.25 -6.14
CA GLY A 11 60.26 -16.41 -7.35
C GLY A 11 60.07 -14.92 -7.14
N ASN A 12 61.13 -14.26 -6.66
CA ASN A 12 61.32 -12.82 -6.53
C ASN A 12 61.62 -12.13 -7.89
N LEU A 13 60.98 -11.00 -8.22
CA LEU A 13 61.67 -9.88 -8.88
C LEU A 13 60.93 -8.53 -8.78
N VAL A 14 61.36 -7.72 -7.80
CA VAL A 14 61.75 -6.31 -7.86
C VAL A 14 60.85 -5.25 -8.54
N CYS A 15 60.32 -4.40 -7.67
CA CYS A 15 60.17 -2.93 -7.69
C CYS A 15 60.52 -2.11 -8.95
N VAL A 16 59.57 -1.27 -9.37
CA VAL A 16 59.84 0.14 -9.71
C VAL A 16 58.78 1.01 -9.03
N THR A 17 59.21 1.73 -8.01
CA THR A 17 58.53 2.90 -7.47
C THR A 17 58.67 4.05 -8.48
N CYS A 18 57.56 4.65 -8.87
CA CYS A 18 57.55 6.00 -9.44
C CYS A 18 56.96 6.93 -8.38
N ASP A 19 57.85 7.57 -7.62
CA ASP A 19 57.59 8.78 -6.85
C ASP A 19 58.03 9.95 -7.74
N ASP A 20 57.16 10.94 -8.01
CA ASP A 20 57.48 12.38 -7.97
C ASP A 20 56.23 13.22 -8.30
N GLY A 21 55.78 14.03 -7.34
CA GLY A 21 55.28 15.39 -7.63
C GLY A 21 53.77 15.63 -7.84
N PRO A 22 53.13 16.48 -7.01
CA PRO A 22 51.74 16.93 -7.19
C PRO A 22 51.68 18.12 -8.16
N LEU A 23 50.84 18.04 -9.19
CA LEU A 23 50.59 19.14 -10.12
C LEU A 23 49.08 19.29 -10.38
N ASP A 24 48.56 20.44 -9.96
CA ASP A 24 47.32 21.07 -10.42
C ASP A 24 46.04 20.23 -10.44
N ALA A 25 45.41 20.11 -9.28
CA ALA A 25 43.96 20.06 -9.22
C ALA A 25 43.42 21.49 -9.40
N PRO A 26 42.60 21.80 -10.41
CA PRO A 26 41.88 23.06 -10.41
C PRO A 26 40.92 23.06 -9.22
N GLU A 27 41.17 24.02 -8.35
CA GLU A 27 40.31 24.50 -7.28
C GLU A 27 38.92 24.83 -7.87
N SER A 28 38.03 23.83 -7.91
CA SER A 28 36.61 24.09 -8.16
C SER A 28 36.06 24.71 -6.89
N ALA A 29 36.18 26.04 -6.89
CA ALA A 29 35.58 26.97 -5.97
C ALA A 29 34.30 26.42 -5.35
N ALA A 30 34.29 26.46 -4.01
CA ALA A 30 33.09 26.53 -3.23
C ALA A 30 32.15 27.60 -3.81
N VAL A 31 31.11 27.17 -4.51
CA VAL A 31 29.85 27.91 -4.47
C VAL A 31 28.99 27.26 -3.39
N SER A 32 29.08 27.89 -2.23
CA SER A 32 28.02 27.92 -1.24
C SER A 32 26.67 28.11 -1.94
N GLY A 33 25.81 27.11 -1.80
CA GLY A 33 24.50 27.09 -2.43
C GLY A 33 23.71 25.92 -1.89
N VAL A 34 23.33 26.03 -0.61
CA VAL A 34 22.35 25.16 0.03
C VAL A 34 21.07 25.21 -0.79
N ALA A 35 20.88 24.26 -1.69
CA ALA A 35 19.58 23.97 -2.28
C ALA A 35 18.86 22.99 -1.36
N CYS A 36 18.43 23.47 -0.18
CA CYS A 36 17.33 22.81 0.52
C CYS A 36 16.07 23.09 -0.31
N PRO A 37 15.37 22.07 -0.86
CA PRO A 37 14.05 22.30 -1.41
C PRO A 37 13.08 22.46 -0.23
N PHE A 38 12.98 23.68 0.29
CA PHE A 38 12.00 24.05 1.32
C PHE A 38 10.55 24.07 0.76
N GLN A 39 10.35 23.83 -0.54
CA GLN A 39 9.06 23.90 -1.23
C GLN A 39 8.20 22.61 -1.17
N SER A 40 8.55 21.62 -0.36
CA SER A 40 7.76 20.37 -0.28
C SER A 40 6.46 20.51 0.53
N THR A 41 6.34 21.48 1.43
CA THR A 41 5.15 21.61 2.30
C THR A 41 4.02 22.45 1.69
N GLU A 42 4.34 23.43 0.84
CA GLU A 42 3.33 24.35 0.27
C GLU A 42 2.46 23.68 -0.82
N ARG A 43 3.03 22.78 -1.62
CA ARG A 43 2.30 22.03 -2.66
C ARG A 43 1.21 21.15 -2.04
N TRP A 44 1.54 20.48 -0.95
CA TRP A 44 0.62 19.59 -0.24
C TRP A 44 -0.59 20.37 0.30
N SER A 45 -0.43 21.63 0.70
CA SER A 45 -1.55 22.39 1.28
C SER A 45 -2.71 22.65 0.30
N PHE A 46 -2.45 22.69 -1.00
CA PHE A 46 -3.47 22.95 -2.03
C PHE A 46 -4.10 21.69 -2.64
N MET A 47 -3.51 20.52 -2.42
CA MET A 47 -4.02 19.25 -2.95
C MET A 47 -5.25 18.79 -2.16
N SER A 48 -6.24 18.24 -2.88
CA SER A 48 -7.35 17.51 -2.27
C SER A 48 -6.83 16.33 -1.45
N ARG A 49 -7.65 15.83 -0.52
CA ARG A 49 -7.29 14.67 0.29
C ARG A 49 -7.04 13.43 -0.59
N ARG A 50 -7.81 13.26 -1.66
CA ARG A 50 -7.60 12.21 -2.66
C ARG A 50 -6.24 12.32 -3.35
N GLU A 51 -5.92 13.48 -3.90
CA GLU A 51 -4.64 13.69 -4.60
C GLU A 51 -3.43 13.45 -3.69
N LYS A 52 -3.56 13.80 -2.41
CA LYS A 52 -2.53 13.50 -1.39
C LYS A 52 -2.31 12.01 -1.21
N ILE A 53 -3.40 11.25 -1.07
CA ILE A 53 -3.34 9.79 -0.92
C ILE A 53 -2.77 9.16 -2.19
N GLU A 54 -3.18 9.60 -3.38
CA GLU A 54 -2.64 9.13 -4.66
C GLU A 54 -1.13 9.40 -4.77
N ALA A 55 -0.65 10.56 -4.32
CA ALA A 55 0.78 10.87 -4.28
C ALA A 55 1.57 9.97 -3.30
N MET A 56 0.98 9.59 -2.17
CA MET A 56 1.61 8.65 -1.23
C MET A 56 1.64 7.22 -1.80
N LEU A 57 0.56 6.81 -2.47
CA LEU A 57 0.48 5.51 -3.14
C LEU A 57 1.43 5.38 -4.32
N ALA A 58 1.89 6.50 -4.90
CA ALA A 58 2.94 6.46 -5.91
C ALA A 58 4.30 6.01 -5.34
N ASP A 59 4.53 6.23 -4.05
CA ASP A 59 5.73 5.78 -3.33
C ASP A 59 5.56 4.35 -2.78
N ASP A 60 4.41 4.07 -2.16
CA ASP A 60 4.03 2.73 -1.69
C ASP A 60 2.64 2.32 -2.23
N PRO A 61 2.57 1.64 -3.39
CA PRO A 61 1.30 1.24 -3.99
C PRO A 61 0.63 0.07 -3.26
N THR A 62 1.30 -0.55 -2.29
CA THR A 62 0.80 -1.72 -1.57
C THR A 62 0.20 -1.41 -0.21
N ASP A 63 0.31 -0.16 0.25
CA ASP A 63 -0.25 0.27 1.52
C ASP A 63 -1.78 0.12 1.55
N THR A 64 -2.24 -0.91 2.26
CA THR A 64 -3.66 -1.26 2.41
C THR A 64 -4.48 -0.10 2.99
N PHE A 65 -3.92 0.65 3.95
CA PHE A 65 -4.62 1.75 4.60
C PHE A 65 -4.82 2.92 3.65
N LEU A 66 -3.80 3.26 2.86
CA LEU A 66 -3.90 4.31 1.84
C LEU A 66 -4.84 3.91 0.70
N ARG A 67 -4.78 2.67 0.23
CA ARG A 67 -5.71 2.13 -0.79
C ARG A 67 -7.16 2.16 -0.31
N TYR A 68 -7.40 1.78 0.95
CA TYR A 68 -8.73 1.88 1.57
C TYR A 68 -9.17 3.33 1.73
N SER A 69 -8.29 4.21 2.21
CA SER A 69 -8.58 5.65 2.34
C SER A 69 -8.94 6.26 0.99
N LEU A 70 -8.23 5.89 -0.08
CA LEU A 70 -8.54 6.33 -1.45
C LEU A 70 -9.95 5.93 -1.86
N ALA A 71 -10.36 4.68 -1.58
CA ALA A 71 -11.72 4.22 -1.87
C ALA A 71 -12.80 5.02 -1.12
N MET A 72 -12.51 5.45 0.12
CA MET A 72 -13.42 6.29 0.90
C MET A 72 -13.50 7.72 0.40
N GLU A 73 -12.40 8.29 -0.11
CA GLU A 73 -12.45 9.60 -0.76
C GLU A 73 -13.31 9.55 -2.04
N TYR A 74 -13.19 8.51 -2.86
CA TYR A 74 -14.09 8.31 -4.01
C TYR A 74 -15.56 8.23 -3.60
N ARG A 75 -15.88 7.51 -2.51
CA ARG A 75 -17.25 7.49 -1.95
C ARG A 75 -17.71 8.89 -1.54
N SER A 76 -16.86 9.63 -0.84
CA SER A 76 -17.15 10.99 -0.36
C SER A 76 -17.34 11.99 -1.50
N GLU A 77 -16.67 11.79 -2.64
CA GLU A 77 -16.82 12.60 -3.85
C GLU A 77 -18.06 12.19 -4.68
N GLY A 78 -18.78 11.14 -4.29
CA GLY A 78 -19.96 10.62 -5.00
C GLY A 78 -19.63 9.68 -6.16
N ASP A 79 -18.34 9.37 -6.39
CA ASP A 79 -17.92 8.37 -7.37
C ASP A 79 -17.97 6.96 -6.76
N HIS A 80 -19.20 6.50 -6.59
CA HIS A 80 -19.50 5.24 -5.93
C HIS A 80 -18.98 4.02 -6.70
N GLU A 81 -18.99 4.05 -8.03
CA GLU A 81 -18.50 2.90 -8.83
C GLU A 81 -16.98 2.75 -8.68
N THR A 82 -16.21 3.84 -8.79
CA THR A 82 -14.76 3.78 -8.58
C THR A 82 -14.43 3.36 -7.15
N SER A 83 -15.17 3.86 -6.17
CA SER A 83 -15.03 3.44 -4.77
C SER A 83 -15.24 1.93 -4.58
N LEU A 84 -16.31 1.36 -5.16
CA LEU A 84 -16.56 -0.09 -5.09
C LEU A 84 -15.47 -0.91 -5.77
N VAL A 85 -14.95 -0.46 -6.92
CA VAL A 85 -13.81 -1.12 -7.58
C VAL A 85 -12.59 -1.13 -6.66
N LYS A 86 -12.27 0.00 -6.02
CA LYS A 86 -11.12 0.10 -5.12
C LYS A 86 -11.28 -0.73 -3.85
N LEU A 87 -12.48 -0.80 -3.29
CA LEU A 87 -12.78 -1.72 -2.18
C LEU A 87 -12.62 -3.18 -2.61
N ARG A 88 -13.06 -3.52 -3.83
CA ARG A 88 -12.94 -4.88 -4.36
C ARG A 88 -11.51 -5.34 -4.56
N GLU A 89 -10.63 -4.44 -5.00
CA GLU A 89 -9.20 -4.74 -5.08
C GLU A 89 -8.67 -5.20 -3.72
N LEU A 90 -9.05 -4.54 -2.62
CA LEU A 90 -8.57 -4.85 -1.26
C LEU A 90 -9.04 -6.20 -0.73
N PHE A 91 -10.28 -6.59 -1.03
CA PHE A 91 -10.80 -7.90 -0.62
C PHE A 91 -10.52 -9.02 -1.63
N THR A 92 -9.78 -8.73 -2.70
CA THR A 92 -9.22 -9.72 -3.63
C THR A 92 -7.71 -9.94 -3.38
N ASP A 93 -7.08 -9.12 -2.55
CA ASP A 93 -5.69 -9.30 -2.13
C ASP A 93 -5.54 -10.55 -1.23
N ASP A 94 -4.30 -11.00 -1.02
CA ASP A 94 -3.97 -12.14 -0.15
C ASP A 94 -3.03 -11.67 0.99
N PRO A 95 -3.47 -11.65 2.26
CA PRO A 95 -4.81 -11.97 2.73
C PRO A 95 -5.84 -10.86 2.41
N PRO A 96 -7.13 -11.19 2.24
CA PRO A 96 -8.16 -10.20 1.97
C PRO A 96 -8.33 -9.20 3.11
N TYR A 97 -8.53 -7.93 2.78
CA TYR A 97 -8.79 -6.91 3.80
C TYR A 97 -10.26 -6.92 4.24
N VAL A 98 -10.56 -7.62 5.34
CA VAL A 98 -11.91 -7.82 5.89
C VAL A 98 -12.76 -6.53 5.98
N PRO A 99 -12.24 -5.38 6.46
CA PRO A 99 -13.04 -4.16 6.56
C PRO A 99 -13.57 -3.65 5.21
N ALA A 100 -12.92 -3.97 4.09
CA ALA A 100 -13.39 -3.55 2.77
C ALA A 100 -14.72 -4.22 2.37
N PHE A 101 -14.98 -5.46 2.82
CA PHE A 101 -16.26 -6.14 2.55
C PHE A 101 -17.42 -5.39 3.19
N PHE A 102 -17.31 -5.06 4.48
CA PHE A 102 -18.37 -4.37 5.20
C PHE A 102 -18.68 -3.01 4.58
N MET A 103 -17.65 -2.25 4.23
CA MET A 103 -17.82 -0.91 3.65
C MET A 103 -18.39 -0.94 2.24
N ALA A 104 -17.98 -1.92 1.42
CA ALA A 104 -18.57 -2.11 0.09
C ALA A 104 -20.04 -2.48 0.19
N ALA A 105 -20.39 -3.37 1.12
CA ALA A 105 -21.77 -3.74 1.37
C ALA A 105 -22.62 -2.56 1.87
N GLN A 106 -22.13 -1.78 2.85
CA GLN A 106 -22.83 -0.59 3.32
C GLN A 106 -23.09 0.40 2.18
N GLN A 107 -22.09 0.66 1.34
CA GLN A 107 -22.24 1.54 0.20
C GLN A 107 -23.25 1.00 -0.83
N LEU A 108 -23.25 -0.31 -1.10
CA LEU A 108 -24.25 -0.92 -1.99
C LEU A 108 -25.67 -0.81 -1.42
N VAL A 109 -25.83 -0.91 -0.11
CA VAL A 109 -27.12 -0.69 0.57
C VAL A 109 -27.58 0.75 0.40
N ASP A 110 -26.70 1.72 0.60
CA ASP A 110 -27.02 3.14 0.38
C ASP A 110 -27.46 3.43 -1.08
N LEU A 111 -26.95 2.64 -2.04
CA LEU A 111 -27.28 2.71 -3.46
C LEU A 111 -28.52 1.89 -3.85
N GLY A 112 -29.13 1.16 -2.92
CA GLY A 112 -30.25 0.25 -3.19
C GLY A 112 -29.87 -1.05 -3.94
N ARG A 113 -28.57 -1.35 -4.08
CA ARG A 113 -28.03 -2.56 -4.73
C ARG A 113 -27.97 -3.73 -3.74
N ILE A 114 -29.14 -4.09 -3.20
CA ILE A 114 -29.26 -5.00 -2.05
C ILE A 114 -28.71 -6.40 -2.33
N ASP A 115 -28.96 -6.96 -3.52
CA ASP A 115 -28.50 -8.32 -3.85
C ASP A 115 -26.98 -8.43 -3.94
N GLU A 116 -26.33 -7.39 -4.46
CA GLU A 116 -24.87 -7.32 -4.49
C GLU A 116 -24.29 -7.17 -3.08
N ALA A 117 -24.92 -6.33 -2.23
CA ALA A 117 -24.52 -6.19 -0.83
C ALA A 117 -24.61 -7.54 -0.09
N ARG A 118 -25.68 -8.31 -0.31
CA ARG A 118 -25.86 -9.65 0.27
C ARG A 118 -24.76 -10.62 -0.15
N SER A 119 -24.35 -10.58 -1.42
CA SER A 119 -23.25 -11.43 -1.90
C SER A 119 -21.95 -11.08 -1.19
N ILE A 120 -21.58 -9.79 -1.18
CA ILE A 120 -20.34 -9.33 -0.55
C ILE A 120 -20.31 -9.64 0.94
N LEU A 121 -21.42 -9.47 1.66
CA LEU A 121 -21.48 -9.78 3.09
C LEU A 121 -21.28 -11.27 3.39
N ARG A 122 -21.84 -12.16 2.57
CA ARG A 122 -21.65 -13.61 2.77
C ARG A 122 -20.18 -14.00 2.63
N ASP A 123 -19.53 -13.50 1.58
CA ASP A 123 -18.10 -13.75 1.33
C ASP A 123 -17.24 -13.15 2.45
N GLY A 124 -17.53 -11.91 2.86
CA GLY A 124 -16.82 -11.23 3.94
C GLY A 124 -16.94 -11.91 5.30
N ILE A 125 -18.11 -12.47 5.63
CA ILE A 125 -18.32 -13.23 6.88
C ILE A 125 -17.46 -14.50 6.90
N GLU A 126 -17.34 -15.21 5.76
CA GLU A 126 -16.48 -16.38 5.66
C GLU A 126 -15.02 -16.00 5.84
N GLU A 127 -14.58 -14.93 5.18
CA GLU A 127 -13.21 -14.44 5.25
C GLU A 127 -12.84 -13.95 6.66
N ALA A 128 -13.71 -13.17 7.30
CA ALA A 128 -13.54 -12.74 8.68
C ALA A 128 -13.40 -13.93 9.64
N ARG A 129 -14.19 -14.98 9.45
CA ARG A 129 -14.09 -16.21 10.27
C ARG A 129 -12.76 -16.93 10.03
N THR A 130 -12.31 -17.03 8.78
CA THR A 130 -11.01 -17.62 8.42
C THR A 130 -9.86 -16.87 9.09
N GLN A 131 -9.95 -15.54 9.15
CA GLN A 131 -8.96 -14.68 9.81
C GLN A 131 -9.16 -14.55 11.34
N ASN A 132 -10.13 -15.28 11.93
CA ASN A 132 -10.49 -15.21 13.36
C ASN A 132 -10.96 -13.82 13.84
N ASP A 133 -11.48 -12.98 12.93
CA ASP A 133 -12.11 -11.71 13.25
C ASP A 133 -13.61 -11.91 13.53
N SER A 134 -13.92 -12.38 14.74
CA SER A 134 -15.31 -12.61 15.18
C SER A 134 -16.12 -11.32 15.25
N HIS A 135 -15.45 -10.17 15.47
CA HIS A 135 -16.15 -8.90 15.57
C HIS A 135 -16.65 -8.47 14.19
N ALA A 136 -15.77 -8.43 13.19
CA ALA A 136 -16.16 -8.10 11.82
C ALA A 136 -17.21 -9.08 11.27
N ALA A 137 -17.08 -10.37 11.56
CA ALA A 137 -18.08 -11.37 11.16
C ALA A 137 -19.46 -11.10 11.77
N ALA A 138 -19.52 -10.62 13.03
CA ALA A 138 -20.77 -10.29 13.71
C ALA A 138 -21.42 -9.03 13.09
N GLU A 139 -20.65 -7.96 12.88
CA GLU A 139 -21.14 -6.71 12.26
C GLU A 139 -21.70 -6.97 10.85
N MET A 140 -20.99 -7.76 10.04
CA MET A 140 -21.47 -8.13 8.70
C MET A 140 -22.73 -9.02 8.75
N SER A 141 -22.81 -9.92 9.72
CA SER A 141 -24.00 -10.77 9.89
C SER A 141 -25.23 -9.94 10.30
N GLU A 142 -25.04 -8.95 11.17
CA GLU A 142 -26.10 -8.03 11.58
C GLU A 142 -26.62 -7.22 10.38
N LEU A 143 -25.71 -6.63 9.59
CA LEU A 143 -26.09 -5.90 8.39
C LEU A 143 -26.81 -6.80 7.38
N LEU A 144 -26.33 -8.03 7.17
CA LEU A 144 -26.96 -9.00 6.27
C LEU A 144 -28.38 -9.34 6.71
N SER A 145 -28.60 -9.52 8.01
CA SER A 145 -29.93 -9.76 8.57
C SER A 145 -30.86 -8.57 8.37
N SER A 146 -30.35 -7.35 8.59
CA SER A 146 -31.11 -6.10 8.43
C SER A 146 -31.61 -5.92 6.99
N ILE A 147 -30.75 -6.15 6.00
CA ILE A 147 -31.11 -6.01 4.57
C ILE A 147 -31.83 -7.25 4.01
N GLY A 148 -31.81 -8.37 4.72
CA GLY A 148 -32.65 -9.54 4.40
C GLY A 148 -34.12 -9.15 4.41
N LEU A 149 -34.56 -8.50 5.49
CA LEU A 149 -35.92 -8.03 5.68
C LEU A 149 -36.35 -7.02 4.60
N LEU A 150 -35.45 -6.10 4.20
CA LEU A 150 -35.74 -5.04 3.22
C LEU A 150 -36.04 -5.54 1.79
N GLY A 151 -35.65 -6.76 1.44
CA GLY A 151 -35.90 -7.31 0.10
C GLY A 151 -37.03 -8.34 0.03
N GLU A 152 -37.74 -8.57 1.14
CA GLU A 152 -38.93 -9.44 1.19
C GLU A 152 -40.23 -8.63 1.01
N ASP A 153 -40.15 -7.30 0.98
CA ASP A 153 -41.30 -6.37 0.95
C ASP A 153 -41.75 -5.94 -0.47
N ASP A 154 -41.15 -6.44 -1.55
CA ASP A 154 -41.51 -6.02 -2.94
C ASP A 154 -42.67 -6.84 -3.57
N ASP A 155 -43.30 -7.74 -2.80
CA ASP A 155 -44.38 -8.64 -3.26
C ASP A 155 -45.71 -8.46 -2.48
N LEU A 156 -46.24 -7.24 -2.34
CA LEU A 156 -47.64 -6.99 -1.89
C LEU A 156 -48.40 -5.94 -2.71
#